data_AF-A0A2N9WUR4-F1
#
_entry.id   AF-A0A2N9WUR4-F1
#
_cell.length_a   1.000
_cell.length_b   1.000
_cell.length_c   1.000
_cell.angle_alpha   90.00
_cell.angle_beta   90.00
_cell.angle_gamma   90.00
#
_symmetry.space_group_name_H-M   'P 1'
#
loop_
_entity.id
_entity.type
_entity.pdbx_description
1 polymer ?
#
loop_
_entity_poly.entity_id
_entity_poly.type
_entity_poly.pdbx_seq_one_letter_code
_entity_poly.pdbx_strand_id
1 'polypeptide(L)'
;MLTFACPAFASGQINCDIRKLELTQMQKARLRFIRMQYKRNHDTNLQHTANNKRKNEQLNQILMQPKFDEAEAKRYVLSHYMPRMQQDVEELKVQYDFLQVLNNQQRQNWINNCLR
;
A
#
# COMPACT_ATOMS: atom_id res chain seq x y z
N MET A 1 18.05 19.39 3.01
CA MET A 1 17.98 18.35 1.97
C MET A 1 16.94 17.32 2.38
N LEU A 2 15.75 17.37 1.77
CA LEU A 2 14.65 16.44 2.09
C LEU A 2 14.86 15.15 1.29
N THR A 3 15.26 14.09 1.98
CA THR A 3 15.27 12.73 1.43
C THR A 3 13.83 12.28 1.20
N PHE A 4 13.34 12.44 -0.04
CA PHE A 4 12.09 11.86 -0.51
C PHE A 4 12.26 10.34 -0.64
N ALA A 5 12.17 9.62 0.48
CA ALA A 5 11.86 8.21 0.45
C ALA A 5 10.40 8.07 -0.01
N CYS A 6 10.18 7.60 -1.25
CA CYS A 6 8.87 7.18 -1.71
C CYS A 6 8.46 5.97 -0.84
N PRO A 7 7.46 6.05 0.04
CA PRO A 7 7.11 4.92 0.92
C PRO A 7 6.65 3.70 0.10
N ALA A 8 6.08 3.92 -1.09
CA ALA A 8 5.65 2.88 -2.01
C ALA A 8 6.79 2.06 -2.67
N PHE A 9 8.05 2.49 -2.52
CA PHE A 9 9.23 1.77 -3.03
C PHE A 9 10.32 1.62 -1.96
N ALA A 10 10.01 1.96 -0.70
CA ALA A 10 10.93 1.91 0.42
C ALA A 10 10.68 0.63 1.25
N SER A 11 10.85 -0.53 0.61
CA SER A 11 11.25 -1.71 1.36
C SER A 11 12.77 -1.59 1.51
N GLY A 12 13.22 -1.24 2.71
CA GLY A 12 14.64 -1.19 3.02
C GLY A 12 15.32 -2.51 2.68
N GLN A 13 16.55 -2.38 2.19
CA GLN A 13 17.50 -3.41 1.75
C GLN A 13 17.44 -3.73 0.25
N ILE A 14 18.62 -3.67 -0.36
CA ILE A 14 18.95 -3.76 -1.79
C ILE A 14 18.85 -2.41 -2.54
N ASN A 15 19.84 -2.14 -3.39
CA ASN A 15 20.22 -0.84 -3.96
C ASN A 15 19.25 -0.34 -5.06
N CYS A 16 17.98 -0.16 -4.68
CA CYS A 16 16.83 0.11 -5.54
C CYS A 16 16.62 1.55 -5.93
N ASP A 17 17.68 2.12 -6.47
CA ASP A 17 17.66 3.48 -6.94
C ASP A 17 16.99 3.57 -8.32
N ILE A 18 15.74 4.05 -8.36
CA ILE A 18 14.98 4.33 -9.60
C ILE A 18 15.77 5.23 -10.56
N ARG A 19 16.70 6.06 -10.06
CA ARG A 19 17.55 6.92 -10.90
C ARG A 19 18.44 6.12 -11.86
N LYS A 20 18.79 4.87 -11.51
CA LYS A 20 19.57 3.96 -12.37
C LYS A 20 18.80 3.39 -13.56
N LEU A 21 17.48 3.58 -13.61
CA LEU A 21 16.66 3.12 -14.73
C LEU A 21 16.66 4.10 -15.91
N GLU A 22 17.30 5.27 -15.78
CA GLU A 22 17.39 6.27 -16.86
C GLU A 22 16.04 6.56 -17.54
N LEU A 23 15.02 6.80 -16.72
CA LEU A 23 13.65 6.95 -17.21
C LEU A 23 13.52 8.12 -18.19
N THR A 24 12.83 7.88 -19.30
CA THR A 24 12.48 8.92 -20.27
C THR A 24 11.53 9.95 -19.64
N GLN A 25 11.40 11.13 -20.27
CA GLN A 25 10.47 12.15 -19.77
C GLN A 25 9.01 11.67 -19.76
N MET A 26 8.63 10.87 -20.75
CA MET A 26 7.30 10.23 -20.82
C MET A 26 7.09 9.25 -19.66
N GLN A 27 8.08 8.40 -19.36
CA GLN A 27 8.02 7.47 -18.23
C GLN A 27 7.92 8.23 -16.90
N LYS A 28 8.72 9.28 -16.71
CA LYS A 28 8.66 10.15 -15.52
C LYS A 28 7.26 10.79 -15.37
N ALA A 29 6.64 11.24 -16.46
CA ALA A 29 5.29 11.78 -16.43
C ALA A 29 4.25 10.74 -15.99
N ARG A 30 4.32 9.52 -16.55
CA ARG A 30 3.45 8.41 -16.15
C ARG A 30 3.63 8.04 -14.67
N LEU A 31 4.86 7.99 -14.17
CA LEU A 31 5.12 7.72 -12.76
C LEU A 31 4.57 8.81 -11.83
N ARG A 32 4.63 10.09 -12.22
CA ARG A 32 3.99 11.17 -11.46
C ARG A 32 2.48 10.96 -11.37
N PHE A 33 1.85 10.57 -12.48
CA PHE A 33 0.42 10.27 -12.49
C PHE A 33 0.07 9.11 -11.55
N ILE A 34 0.80 7.99 -11.62
CA ILE A 34 0.60 6.83 -10.73
C ILE A 34 0.73 7.23 -9.25
N ARG A 35 1.77 8.00 -8.91
CA ARG A 35 1.99 8.47 -7.53
C ARG A 35 0.87 9.38 -7.03
N MET A 36 0.35 10.26 -7.89
CA MET A 36 -0.76 11.15 -7.55
C MET A 36 -2.04 10.35 -7.29
N GLN A 37 -2.33 9.35 -8.12
CA GLN A 37 -3.49 8.47 -7.92
C GLN A 37 -3.37 7.68 -6.61
N TYR A 38 -2.20 7.08 -6.35
CA TYR A 38 -1.97 6.34 -5.11
C TYR A 38 -2.13 7.24 -3.88
N LYS A 39 -1.54 8.44 -3.89
CA LYS A 39 -1.67 9.39 -2.77
C LYS A 39 -3.14 9.71 -2.48
N ARG A 40 -3.92 10.00 -3.53
CA ARG A 40 -5.35 10.31 -3.38
C ARG A 40 -6.13 9.15 -2.74
N ASN A 41 -5.84 7.91 -3.14
CA ASN A 41 -6.52 6.73 -2.60
C ASN A 41 -6.09 6.45 -1.15
N HIS A 42 -4.80 6.55 -0.88
CA HIS A 42 -4.24 6.37 0.46
C HIS A 42 -4.81 7.39 1.46
N ASP A 43 -4.88 8.68 1.08
CA ASP A 43 -5.45 9.74 1.94
C ASP A 43 -6.94 9.48 2.24
N THR A 44 -7.67 8.88 1.30
CA THR A 44 -9.08 8.48 1.51
C THR A 44 -9.18 7.30 2.49
N ASN A 45 -8.30 6.30 2.37
CA ASN A 45 -8.28 5.12 3.23
C ASN A 45 -7.85 5.43 4.69
N LEU A 46 -6.95 6.40 4.89
CA LEU A 46 -6.56 6.87 6.22
C LEU A 46 -7.73 7.50 7.00
N GLN A 47 -8.64 8.19 6.32
CA GLN A 47 -9.83 8.76 6.95
C GLN A 47 -10.78 7.68 7.50
N HIS A 48 -10.82 6.51 6.86
CA HIS A 48 -11.64 5.38 7.30
C HIS A 48 -11.07 4.61 8.49
N THR A 49 -9.76 4.67 8.73
CA THR A 49 -9.06 3.89 9.78
C THR A 49 -8.92 4.64 11.11
N ALA A 50 -9.15 5.96 11.15
CA ALA A 50 -8.89 6.80 12.32
C ALA A 50 -9.85 6.62 13.51
N ASN A 51 -10.89 5.78 13.42
CA ASN A 51 -11.92 5.71 14.47
C ASN A 51 -11.68 4.61 15.52
N ASN A 52 -10.54 4.68 16.21
CA ASN A 52 -10.13 3.72 17.25
C ASN A 52 -11.12 3.62 18.43
N LYS A 53 -11.89 4.68 18.71
CA LYS A 53 -12.89 4.68 19.79
C LYS A 53 -14.02 3.69 19.50
N ARG A 54 -14.55 3.69 18.27
CA ARG A 54 -15.59 2.78 17.81
C ARG A 54 -15.15 1.31 17.82
N LYS A 55 -13.86 1.05 17.58
CA LYS A 55 -13.25 -0.29 17.64
C LYS A 55 -13.33 -0.87 19.06
N ASN A 56 -12.94 -0.08 20.06
CA ASN A 56 -12.96 -0.53 21.46
C ASN A 56 -14.39 -0.78 21.96
N GLU A 57 -15.34 0.05 21.54
CA GLU A 57 -16.76 -0.12 21.85
C GLU A 57 -17.31 -1.44 21.26
N GLN A 58 -17.01 -1.74 20.00
CA GLN A 58 -17.47 -2.98 19.35
C GLN A 58 -16.82 -4.24 19.95
N LEU A 59 -15.53 -4.18 20.29
CA LEU A 59 -14.86 -5.29 20.98
C LEU A 59 -15.50 -5.58 22.33
N ASN A 60 -15.74 -4.54 23.13
CA ASN A 60 -16.38 -4.69 24.44
C ASN A 60 -17.79 -5.29 24.31
N GLN A 61 -18.57 -4.87 23.30
CA GLN A 61 -19.90 -5.44 23.05
C GLN A 61 -19.86 -6.95 22.79
N ILE A 62 -18.86 -7.45 22.06
CA ILE A 62 -18.67 -8.89 21.80
C ILE A 62 -18.31 -9.62 23.10
N LEU A 63 -17.37 -9.07 23.87
CA LEU A 63 -16.86 -9.70 25.09
C LEU A 63 -17.88 -9.73 26.24
N MET A 64 -18.84 -8.80 26.25
CA MET A 64 -19.87 -8.70 27.29
C MET A 64 -21.13 -9.54 27.00
N GLN A 65 -21.21 -10.25 25.86
CA GLN A 65 -22.35 -11.12 25.56
C GLN A 65 -22.39 -12.34 26.50
N PRO A 66 -23.60 -12.80 26.90
CA PRO A 66 -23.74 -13.98 27.77
C PRO A 66 -23.34 -15.29 27.08
N LYS A 67 -23.27 -15.31 25.74
CA LYS A 67 -22.76 -16.41 24.91
C LYS A 67 -21.89 -15.83 23.81
N PHE A 68 -20.85 -16.56 23.43
CA PHE A 68 -19.96 -16.15 22.35
C PHE A 68 -20.68 -16.22 20.99
N ASP A 69 -20.76 -15.10 20.29
CA ASP A 69 -21.24 -15.01 18.91
C ASP A 69 -20.05 -15.04 17.94
N GLU A 70 -19.80 -16.23 17.37
CA GLU A 70 -18.71 -16.43 16.41
C GLU A 70 -18.89 -15.60 15.12
N ALA A 71 -20.13 -15.38 14.70
CA ALA A 71 -20.41 -14.62 13.48
C ALA A 71 -20.10 -13.12 13.68
N GLU A 72 -20.44 -12.55 14.83
CA GLU A 72 -20.08 -11.17 15.17
C GLU A 72 -18.57 -11.01 15.37
N ALA A 73 -17.91 -11.97 16.02
CA ALA A 73 -16.45 -11.96 16.15
C ALA A 73 -15.76 -11.96 14.78
N LYS A 74 -16.23 -12.78 13.83
CA LYS A 74 -15.73 -12.79 12.45
C LYS A 74 -15.94 -11.44 11.75
N ARG A 75 -17.11 -10.81 11.90
CA ARG A 75 -17.38 -9.48 11.34
C ARG A 75 -16.44 -8.42 11.90
N TYR A 76 -16.20 -8.41 13.20
CA TYR A 76 -15.25 -7.49 13.85
C TYR A 76 -13.81 -7.70 13.38
N VAL A 77 -13.35 -8.94 13.29
CA VAL A 77 -12.00 -9.25 12.78
C VAL A 77 -11.86 -8.82 11.33
N LEU A 78 -12.84 -9.14 10.47
CA LEU A 78 -12.83 -8.73 9.07
C LEU A 78 -12.81 -7.21 8.92
N SER A 79 -13.67 -6.47 9.63
CA SER A 79 -13.67 -5.01 9.55
C SER A 79 -12.34 -4.39 9.99
N HIS A 80 -11.61 -5.06 10.89
CA HIS A 80 -10.31 -4.61 11.34
C HIS A 80 -9.21 -4.81 10.29
N TYR A 81 -9.16 -5.97 9.63
CA TYR A 81 -8.08 -6.31 8.69
C TYR A 81 -8.37 -5.84 7.25
N MET A 82 -9.63 -5.69 6.87
CA MET A 82 -10.04 -5.30 5.51
C MET A 82 -9.36 -4.02 5.01
N PRO A 83 -9.25 -2.92 5.78
CA PRO A 83 -8.56 -1.71 5.32
C PRO A 83 -7.09 -1.96 5.00
N ARG A 84 -6.39 -2.76 5.83
CA ARG A 84 -4.98 -3.10 5.62
C ARG A 84 -4.81 -3.98 4.38
N MET A 85 -5.67 -5.00 4.22
CA MET A 85 -5.68 -5.85 3.03
C MET A 85 -5.89 -5.03 1.75
N GLN A 86 -6.83 -4.09 1.77
CA GLN A 86 -7.10 -3.20 0.65
C GLN A 86 -5.88 -2.32 0.33
N GLN A 87 -5.21 -1.79 1.35
CA GLN A 87 -3.98 -1.02 1.17
C GLN A 87 -2.86 -1.87 0.55
N ASP A 88 -2.65 -3.10 1.03
CA ASP A 88 -1.61 -3.98 0.48
C ASP A 88 -1.89 -4.33 -1.00
N VAL A 89 -3.16 -4.49 -1.39
CA VAL A 89 -3.59 -4.68 -2.79
C VAL A 89 -3.32 -3.43 -3.63
N GLU A 90 -3.61 -2.24 -3.11
CA GLU A 90 -3.33 -0.98 -3.80
C GLU A 90 -1.82 -0.76 -4.00
N GLU A 91 -1.01 -1.08 -3.00
CA GLU A 91 0.45 -1.04 -3.10
C GLU A 91 0.97 -2.00 -4.17
N LEU A 92 0.48 -3.25 -4.19
CA LEU A 92 0.83 -4.22 -5.22
C LEU A 92 0.45 -3.73 -6.61
N LYS A 93 -0.72 -3.11 -6.76
CA LYS A 93 -1.16 -2.51 -8.02
C LYS A 93 -0.22 -1.39 -8.49
N VAL A 94 0.20 -0.51 -7.59
CA VAL A 94 1.18 0.56 -7.91
C VAL A 94 2.51 -0.02 -8.36
N GLN A 95 2.99 -1.08 -7.71
CA GLN A 95 4.20 -1.78 -8.12
C GLN A 95 4.05 -2.40 -9.52
N TYR A 96 2.93 -3.06 -9.78
CA TYR A 96 2.61 -3.58 -11.11
C TYR A 96 2.60 -2.46 -12.17
N ASP A 97 1.87 -1.37 -11.94
CA ASP A 97 1.77 -0.24 -12.87
C ASP A 97 3.14 0.41 -13.13
N PHE A 98 3.98 0.53 -12.09
CA PHE A 98 5.35 0.99 -12.23
C PHE A 98 6.16 0.11 -13.19
N LEU A 99 6.09 -1.22 -13.05
CA LEU A 99 6.80 -2.12 -13.94
C LEU A 99 6.32 -1.98 -15.38
N GLN A 100 5.03 -1.73 -15.61
CA GLN A 100 4.46 -1.48 -16.95
C GLN A 100 4.93 -0.16 -17.60
N VAL A 101 5.46 0.78 -16.82
CA VAL A 101 6.10 1.99 -17.37
C VAL A 101 7.48 1.67 -17.94
N LEU A 102 8.16 0.66 -17.41
CA LEU A 102 9.52 0.29 -17.81
C LEU A 102 9.54 -0.47 -19.13
N ASN A 103 10.59 -0.23 -19.94
CA ASN A 103 10.90 -1.11 -21.06
C ASN A 103 11.52 -2.44 -20.56
N ASN A 104 11.74 -3.38 -21.47
CA ASN A 104 12.27 -4.71 -21.14
C ASN A 104 13.61 -4.65 -20.41
N GLN A 105 14.56 -3.82 -20.87
CA GLN A 105 15.88 -3.70 -20.26
C GLN A 105 15.78 -3.12 -18.84
N GLN A 106 15.03 -2.03 -18.67
CA GLN A 106 14.82 -1.39 -17.38
C GLN A 106 14.13 -2.34 -16.39
N ARG A 107 13.16 -3.13 -16.85
CA ARG A 107 12.46 -4.10 -16.01
C ARG A 107 13.38 -5.23 -15.54
N GLN A 108 14.23 -5.76 -16.43
CA GLN A 108 15.24 -6.76 -16.07
C GLN A 108 16.26 -6.19 -15.08
N ASN A 109 16.73 -4.97 -15.32
CA ASN A 109 17.62 -4.27 -14.40
C ASN A 109 16.95 -4.09 -13.03
N TRP A 110 15.67 -3.72 -12.99
CA TRP A 110 14.93 -3.58 -11.75
C TRP A 110 14.80 -4.93 -11.03
N ILE A 111 14.33 -5.99 -11.69
CA ILE A 111 14.14 -7.31 -11.06
C ILE A 111 15.46 -7.83 -10.47
N ASN A 112 16.55 -7.77 -11.24
CA ASN A 112 17.83 -8.33 -10.83
C ASN A 112 18.49 -7.58 -9.67
N ASN A 113 18.22 -6.27 -9.53
CA ASN A 113 18.84 -5.43 -8.52
C ASN A 113 17.92 -5.06 -7.36
N CYS A 114 16.64 -5.48 -7.38
CA CYS A 114 15.65 -5.04 -6.39
C CYS A 114 14.67 -6.08 -5.88
N LEU A 115 14.33 -7.05 -6.69
CA LEU A 115 13.27 -8.01 -6.37
C LEU A 115 13.81 -9.43 -6.21
N ARG A 116 15.15 -9.57 -6.12
CA ARG A 116 15.85 -10.83 -5.86
C ARG A 116 16.21 -10.95 -4.40
#